data_AF-A0A1F5DEI2-F1
#
_entry.id   AF-A0A1F5DEI2-F1
#
_cell.length_a   1.000
_cell.length_b   1.000
_cell.length_c   1.000
_cell.angle_alpha   90.00
_cell.angle_beta   90.00
_cell.angle_gamma   90.00
#
_symmetry.space_group_name_H-M   'P 1'
#
loop_
_entity.id
_entity.type
_entity.pdbx_description
1 polymer ?
#
loop_
_entity_poly.entity_id
_entity_poly.type
_entity_poly.pdbx_seq_one_letter_code
_entity_poly.pdbx_strand_id
1 'polypeptide(L)'
;MADKAVLLDWLLEADDSMVRYNTLVNVLDRPVDSTEVLEARRAMMSSRPVSTILKGLEAGIMDKKAVAQWGEPAAMAGYMPKYRGAVWRLLFLAQAGADPNNPQVRSLCEHVLENAYSEKHGTFAVSFRARNGYNDALMPCFMGNMVWSLCIMGYGDRPEVSNSFRFLVEHQRFDDGGWKTPNAYPYRGRRDRCWGAHTCYWGVTKLLKAMTAVPNDYWTDEALDAKRRSIEFVLLHRLIWSSHSPDTPISTKATNPTGFTAPLTYYDDAIEIASNLISLGARHEAIDSTIEYIKEKADANGRWQADKTHGPIDAPFARKGQESKWVTYRVARMLKLAGMLQ
;
A
#
# COMPACT_ATOMS: atom_id res chain seq x y z
N MET A 1 -27.38 9.30 0.34
CA MET A 1 -26.48 8.39 1.08
C MET A 1 -27.37 7.48 1.90
N ALA A 2 -27.10 6.17 1.90
CA ALA A 2 -27.76 5.26 2.84
C ALA A 2 -27.54 5.73 4.28
N ASP A 3 -28.45 5.35 5.18
CA ASP A 3 -28.29 5.61 6.60
C ASP A 3 -26.95 5.05 7.09
N LYS A 4 -26.12 5.90 7.70
CA LYS A 4 -24.81 5.51 8.25
C LYS A 4 -24.93 4.33 9.19
N ALA A 5 -26.00 4.24 10.00
CA ALA A 5 -26.21 3.12 10.90
C ALA A 5 -26.29 1.81 10.11
N VAL A 6 -27.08 1.80 9.03
CA VAL A 6 -27.24 0.64 8.14
C VAL A 6 -25.93 0.25 7.46
N LEU A 7 -25.13 1.23 7.02
CA LEU A 7 -23.82 0.97 6.42
C LEU A 7 -22.85 0.36 7.43
N LEU A 8 -22.78 0.91 8.64
CA LEU A 8 -21.89 0.43 9.69
C LEU A 8 -22.30 -0.96 10.19
N ASP A 9 -23.58 -1.21 10.37
CA ASP A 9 -24.10 -2.53 10.76
C ASP A 9 -23.66 -3.60 9.75
N TRP A 10 -23.75 -3.30 8.44
CA TRP A 10 -23.29 -4.20 7.38
C TRP A 10 -21.77 -4.45 7.40
N LEU A 11 -20.97 -3.41 7.65
CA LEU A 11 -19.52 -3.53 7.77
C LEU A 11 -19.09 -4.29 9.04
N LEU A 12 -19.94 -4.32 10.07
CA LEU A 12 -19.70 -5.01 11.33
C LEU A 12 -20.18 -6.46 11.35
N GLU A 13 -20.90 -6.94 10.33
CA GLU A 13 -21.31 -8.35 10.26
C GLU A 13 -20.11 -9.31 10.37
N ALA A 14 -20.34 -10.48 10.98
CA ALA A 14 -19.27 -11.41 11.32
C ALA A 14 -18.72 -12.23 10.12
N ASP A 15 -19.43 -12.23 8.99
CA ASP A 15 -19.11 -12.99 7.77
C ASP A 15 -17.82 -12.49 7.08
N ASP A 16 -17.46 -11.23 7.28
CA ASP A 16 -16.17 -10.65 6.89
C ASP A 16 -15.42 -10.13 8.12
N SER A 17 -14.79 -11.06 8.84
CA SER A 17 -14.09 -10.74 10.10
C SER A 17 -12.95 -9.74 9.93
N MET A 18 -12.31 -9.72 8.75
CA MET A 18 -11.25 -8.74 8.43
C MET A 18 -11.83 -7.34 8.35
N VAL A 19 -12.94 -7.15 7.64
CA VAL A 19 -13.59 -5.84 7.54
C VAL A 19 -14.20 -5.43 8.88
N ARG A 20 -14.82 -6.36 9.63
CA ARG A 20 -15.33 -6.07 10.97
C ARG A 20 -14.24 -5.52 11.89
N TYR A 21 -13.11 -6.23 12.00
CA TYR A 21 -11.98 -5.78 12.82
C TYR A 21 -11.50 -4.39 12.42
N ASN A 22 -11.28 -4.16 11.13
CA ASN A 22 -10.80 -2.89 10.63
C ASN A 22 -11.81 -1.74 10.80
N THR A 23 -13.10 -2.03 10.74
CA THR A 23 -14.17 -1.04 10.98
C THR A 23 -14.21 -0.63 12.45
N LEU A 24 -14.13 -1.59 13.37
CA LEU A 24 -14.09 -1.31 14.81
C LEU A 24 -12.92 -0.38 15.17
N VAL A 25 -11.72 -0.68 14.67
CA VAL A 25 -10.51 0.10 15.00
C VAL A 25 -10.48 1.42 14.22
N ASN A 26 -10.54 1.37 12.89
CA ASN A 26 -10.21 2.53 12.07
C ASN A 26 -11.41 3.44 11.79
N VAL A 27 -12.64 2.95 11.97
CA VAL A 27 -13.88 3.73 11.74
C VAL A 27 -14.57 4.08 13.06
N LEU A 28 -14.61 3.18 14.03
CA LEU A 28 -15.31 3.42 15.31
C LEU A 28 -14.40 3.80 16.49
N ASP A 29 -13.08 3.89 16.28
CA ASP A 29 -12.10 4.22 17.32
C ASP A 29 -12.21 3.32 18.56
N ARG A 30 -12.60 2.06 18.36
CA ARG A 30 -12.65 1.11 19.47
C ARG A 30 -11.22 0.83 19.97
N PRO A 31 -10.99 0.82 21.30
CA PRO A 31 -9.69 0.47 21.86
C PRO A 31 -9.21 -0.90 21.37
N VAL A 32 -7.93 -0.97 21.01
CA VAL A 32 -7.31 -2.19 20.44
C VAL A 32 -7.27 -3.37 21.41
N ASP A 33 -7.39 -3.09 22.71
CA ASP A 33 -7.42 -4.04 23.82
C ASP A 33 -8.84 -4.37 24.32
N SER A 34 -9.88 -3.77 23.71
CA SER A 34 -11.27 -4.10 24.03
C SER A 34 -11.61 -5.53 23.61
N THR A 35 -12.48 -6.20 24.39
CA THR A 35 -12.89 -7.60 24.14
C THR A 35 -13.40 -7.81 22.71
N GLU A 36 -14.24 -6.89 22.23
CA GLU A 36 -14.82 -6.97 20.87
C GLU A 36 -13.74 -6.90 19.78
N VAL A 37 -12.76 -6.00 19.92
CA VAL A 37 -11.67 -5.86 18.94
C VAL A 37 -10.75 -7.09 18.96
N LEU A 38 -10.44 -7.62 20.15
CA LEU A 38 -9.63 -8.83 20.29
C LEU A 38 -10.33 -10.07 19.71
N GLU A 39 -11.65 -10.19 19.88
CA GLU A 39 -12.46 -11.23 19.25
C GLU A 39 -12.47 -11.10 17.73
N ALA A 40 -12.74 -9.89 17.21
CA ALA A 40 -12.73 -9.63 15.77
C ALA A 40 -11.35 -9.92 15.15
N ARG A 41 -10.25 -9.56 15.84
CA ARG A 41 -8.88 -9.87 15.40
C ARG A 41 -8.64 -11.38 15.35
N ARG A 42 -9.00 -12.12 16.40
CA ARG A 42 -8.86 -13.60 16.43
C ARG A 42 -9.65 -14.26 15.30
N ALA A 43 -10.88 -13.79 15.05
CA ALA A 43 -11.72 -14.26 13.96
C ALA A 43 -11.08 -13.96 12.60
N MET A 44 -10.61 -12.73 12.36
CA MET A 44 -9.88 -12.35 11.15
C MET A 44 -8.66 -13.25 10.91
N MET A 45 -7.84 -13.51 11.92
CA MET A 45 -6.63 -14.35 11.78
C MET A 45 -6.95 -15.78 11.36
N SER A 46 -8.14 -16.28 11.71
CA SER A 46 -8.62 -17.63 11.36
C SER A 46 -9.44 -17.67 10.06
N SER A 47 -9.83 -16.51 9.52
CA SER A 47 -10.66 -16.37 8.34
C SER A 47 -9.86 -16.02 7.08
N ARG A 48 -10.46 -16.28 5.91
CA ARG A 48 -9.90 -15.86 4.63
C ARG A 48 -10.00 -14.32 4.51
N PRO A 49 -9.03 -13.65 3.87
CA PRO A 49 -7.86 -14.21 3.18
C PRO A 49 -6.67 -14.53 4.11
N VAL A 50 -6.62 -13.97 5.32
CA VAL A 50 -5.47 -14.03 6.24
C VAL A 50 -5.04 -15.47 6.53
N SER A 51 -5.97 -16.34 6.93
CA SER A 51 -5.63 -17.73 7.29
C SER A 51 -5.06 -18.53 6.12
N THR A 52 -5.36 -18.17 4.87
CA THR A 52 -4.79 -18.82 3.69
C THR A 52 -3.34 -18.39 3.48
N ILE A 53 -3.04 -17.10 3.68
CA ILE A 53 -1.67 -16.59 3.63
C ILE A 53 -0.83 -17.25 4.74
N LEU A 54 -1.34 -17.30 5.97
CA LEU A 54 -0.65 -17.90 7.12
C LEU A 54 -0.34 -19.39 6.91
N LYS A 55 -1.31 -20.18 6.43
CA LYS A 55 -1.08 -21.59 6.03
C LYS A 55 -0.02 -21.72 4.94
N GLY A 56 0.01 -20.78 4.00
CA GLY A 56 1.05 -20.70 2.99
C GLY A 56 2.44 -20.48 3.58
N LEU A 57 2.57 -19.66 4.63
CA LEU A 57 3.82 -19.40 5.33
C LEU A 57 4.27 -20.59 6.19
N GLU A 58 3.33 -21.32 6.81
CA GLU A 58 3.60 -22.59 7.53
C GLU A 58 4.24 -23.64 6.63
N ALA A 59 3.79 -23.74 5.37
CA ALA A 59 4.37 -24.65 4.38
C ALA A 59 5.76 -24.19 3.89
N GLY A 60 6.18 -22.98 4.24
CA GLY A 60 7.43 -22.36 3.87
C GLY A 60 7.23 -20.97 3.25
N ILE A 61 8.03 -20.00 3.70
CA ILE A 61 8.02 -18.63 3.14
C ILE A 61 8.42 -18.64 1.66
N MET A 62 9.37 -19.50 1.29
CA MET A 62 9.92 -19.60 -0.06
C MET A 62 9.18 -20.62 -0.93
N ASP A 63 8.77 -20.20 -2.13
CA ASP A 63 8.18 -21.09 -3.14
C ASP A 63 9.28 -21.84 -3.92
N LYS A 64 9.31 -23.17 -3.82
CA LYS A 64 10.28 -24.03 -4.53
C LYS A 64 10.24 -23.83 -6.05
N LYS A 65 9.06 -23.53 -6.62
CA LYS A 65 8.93 -23.21 -8.06
C LYS A 65 9.59 -21.88 -8.39
N ALA A 66 9.56 -20.93 -7.44
CA ALA A 66 10.23 -19.65 -7.59
C ALA A 66 11.75 -19.80 -7.65
N VAL A 67 12.30 -20.67 -6.80
CA VAL A 67 13.73 -21.01 -6.84
C VAL A 67 14.10 -21.61 -8.18
N ALA A 68 13.33 -22.58 -8.69
CA ALA A 68 13.60 -23.18 -9.99
C ALA A 68 13.55 -22.17 -11.14
N GLN A 69 12.64 -21.19 -11.09
CA GLN A 69 12.43 -20.25 -12.18
C GLN A 69 13.36 -19.03 -12.13
N TRP A 70 13.53 -18.42 -10.95
CA TRP A 70 14.26 -17.16 -10.76
C TRP A 70 15.56 -17.32 -9.98
N GLY A 71 15.83 -18.51 -9.44
CA GLY A 71 16.98 -18.77 -8.58
C GLY A 71 16.74 -18.32 -7.13
N GLU A 72 17.56 -18.85 -6.23
CA GLU A 72 17.37 -18.71 -4.78
C GLU A 72 17.43 -17.25 -4.29
N PRO A 73 18.43 -16.40 -4.63
CA PRO A 73 18.46 -15.01 -4.20
C PRO A 73 17.20 -14.21 -4.58
N ALA A 74 16.70 -14.34 -5.81
CA ALA A 74 15.49 -13.62 -6.24
C ALA A 74 14.21 -14.17 -5.59
N ALA A 75 14.17 -15.47 -5.29
CA ALA A 75 13.06 -16.09 -4.57
C ALA A 75 13.03 -15.66 -3.09
N MET A 76 14.19 -15.60 -2.44
CA MET A 76 14.35 -15.12 -1.06
C MET A 76 13.99 -13.64 -0.92
N ALA A 77 14.38 -12.79 -1.89
CA ALA A 77 13.95 -11.38 -1.91
C ALA A 77 12.42 -11.22 -2.03
N GLY A 78 11.69 -12.28 -2.41
CA GLY A 78 10.26 -12.40 -2.19
C GLY A 78 9.37 -11.57 -3.10
N TYR A 79 9.90 -10.82 -4.07
CA TYR A 79 9.06 -10.11 -5.04
C TYR A 79 8.40 -11.05 -6.04
N MET A 80 9.08 -12.15 -6.39
CA MET A 80 8.57 -13.19 -7.27
C MET A 80 8.21 -14.47 -6.49
N PRO A 81 7.16 -15.21 -6.87
CA PRO A 81 6.19 -14.89 -7.91
C PRO A 81 5.34 -13.68 -7.52
N LYS A 82 5.03 -12.83 -8.50
CA LYS A 82 4.28 -11.59 -8.26
C LYS A 82 2.96 -11.87 -7.54
N TYR A 83 2.74 -11.12 -6.47
CA TYR A 83 1.61 -11.22 -5.54
C TYR A 83 1.50 -12.47 -4.65
N ARG A 84 2.49 -13.37 -4.67
CA ARG A 84 2.55 -14.53 -3.74
C ARG A 84 3.89 -14.69 -3.03
N GLY A 85 4.94 -14.00 -3.48
CA GLY A 85 6.20 -13.97 -2.75
C GLY A 85 6.10 -13.20 -1.43
N ALA A 86 7.12 -13.34 -0.57
CA ALA A 86 7.13 -12.89 0.81
C ALA A 86 6.69 -11.42 0.99
N VAL A 87 7.22 -10.50 0.19
CA VAL A 87 6.93 -9.06 0.30
C VAL A 87 5.47 -8.73 0.02
N TRP A 88 4.82 -9.49 -0.86
CA TRP A 88 3.40 -9.31 -1.18
C TRP A 88 2.51 -9.84 -0.08
N ARG A 89 2.85 -11.01 0.48
CA ARG A 89 2.14 -11.58 1.62
C ARG A 89 2.23 -10.65 2.83
N LEU A 90 3.40 -10.06 3.07
CA LEU A 90 3.59 -9.06 4.12
C LEU A 90 2.69 -7.85 3.88
N LEU A 91 2.71 -7.29 2.66
CA LEU A 91 1.87 -6.15 2.29
C LEU A 91 0.36 -6.44 2.45
N PHE A 92 -0.09 -7.66 2.13
CA PHE A 92 -1.49 -8.05 2.26
C PHE A 92 -1.90 -8.31 3.71
N LEU A 93 -1.02 -8.91 4.52
CA LEU A 93 -1.25 -9.08 5.96
C LEU A 93 -1.29 -7.71 6.68
N ALA A 94 -0.41 -6.78 6.30
CA ALA A 94 -0.41 -5.42 6.84
C ALA A 94 -1.70 -4.67 6.47
N GLN A 95 -2.17 -4.78 5.22
CA GLN A 95 -3.47 -4.24 4.81
C GLN A 95 -4.62 -4.88 5.60
N ALA A 96 -4.62 -6.20 5.77
CA ALA A 96 -5.65 -6.88 6.54
C ALA A 96 -5.68 -6.47 8.02
N GLY A 97 -4.60 -5.89 8.56
CA GLY A 97 -4.48 -5.57 9.98
C GLY A 97 -4.12 -6.80 10.83
N ALA A 98 -3.39 -7.76 10.23
CA ALA A 98 -2.96 -8.99 10.89
C ALA A 98 -2.18 -8.70 12.19
N ASP A 99 -2.26 -9.64 13.13
CA ASP A 99 -1.61 -9.48 14.43
C ASP A 99 -0.07 -9.52 14.30
N PRO A 100 0.66 -8.43 14.61
CA PRO A 100 2.11 -8.41 14.50
C PRO A 100 2.81 -9.39 15.46
N ASN A 101 2.13 -9.82 16.52
CA ASN A 101 2.67 -10.78 17.49
C ASN A 101 2.53 -12.24 17.05
N ASN A 102 1.79 -12.51 15.97
CA ASN A 102 1.66 -13.86 15.45
C ASN A 102 3.04 -14.39 14.97
N PRO A 103 3.46 -15.61 15.36
CA PRO A 103 4.77 -16.14 15.03
C PRO A 103 5.09 -16.19 13.52
N GLN A 104 4.11 -16.50 12.67
CA GLN A 104 4.31 -16.55 11.22
C GLN A 104 4.46 -15.16 10.63
N VAL A 105 3.70 -14.18 11.14
CA VAL A 105 3.83 -12.77 10.75
C VAL A 105 5.20 -12.23 11.14
N ARG A 106 5.67 -12.51 12.35
CA ARG A 106 7.02 -12.14 12.80
C ARG A 106 8.10 -12.76 11.93
N SER A 107 8.02 -14.06 11.68
CA SER A 107 8.98 -14.77 10.82
C SER A 107 9.01 -14.18 9.41
N LEU A 108 7.86 -13.78 8.86
CA LEU A 108 7.78 -13.13 7.56
C LEU A 108 8.43 -11.74 7.57
N CYS A 109 8.23 -10.95 8.63
CA CYS A 109 8.86 -9.63 8.76
C CYS A 109 10.38 -9.74 8.79
N GLU A 110 10.92 -10.63 9.63
CA GLU A 110 12.37 -10.88 9.70
C GLU A 110 12.92 -11.37 8.36
N HIS A 111 12.23 -12.31 7.71
CA HIS A 111 12.63 -12.78 6.38
C HIS A 111 12.71 -11.64 5.35
N VAL A 112 11.73 -10.73 5.33
CA VAL A 112 11.73 -9.58 4.41
C VAL A 112 12.87 -8.61 4.74
N LEU A 113 13.11 -8.33 6.02
CA LEU A 113 14.22 -7.48 6.46
C LEU A 113 15.57 -8.06 6.00
N GLU A 114 15.79 -9.35 6.22
CA GLU A 114 17.03 -10.04 5.86
C GLU A 114 17.26 -10.17 4.35
N ASN A 115 16.19 -10.37 3.55
CA ASN A 115 16.34 -10.82 2.17
C ASN A 115 15.90 -9.80 1.11
N ALA A 116 15.06 -8.83 1.46
CA ALA A 116 14.63 -7.77 0.54
C ALA A 116 15.43 -6.47 0.73
N TYR A 117 16.13 -6.31 1.86
CA TYR A 117 17.05 -5.19 2.08
C TYR A 117 18.35 -5.43 1.31
N SER A 118 18.79 -4.43 0.53
CA SER A 118 20.04 -4.51 -0.21
C SER A 118 21.09 -3.69 0.53
N GLU A 119 21.99 -4.37 1.25
CA GLU A 119 23.14 -3.73 1.93
C GLU A 119 23.98 -2.88 0.98
N LYS A 120 24.15 -3.35 -0.26
CA LYS A 120 24.84 -2.63 -1.33
C LYS A 120 24.23 -1.25 -1.60
N HIS A 121 22.92 -1.13 -1.47
CA HIS A 121 22.17 0.07 -1.81
C HIS A 121 21.65 0.83 -0.58
N GLY A 122 21.79 0.27 0.61
CA GLY A 122 21.28 0.86 1.86
C GLY A 122 19.76 0.99 1.90
N THR A 123 19.02 0.24 1.08
CA THR A 123 17.55 0.35 0.95
C THR A 123 16.92 -0.95 0.47
N PHE A 124 15.62 -1.12 0.69
CA PHE A 124 14.84 -2.20 0.08
C PHE A 124 14.90 -2.15 -1.44
N ALA A 125 15.21 -3.29 -2.06
CA ALA A 125 15.29 -3.40 -3.51
C ALA A 125 14.62 -4.68 -4.02
N VAL A 126 14.16 -4.62 -5.27
CA VAL A 126 13.65 -5.82 -5.94
C VAL A 126 14.83 -6.54 -6.59
N SER A 127 15.23 -7.67 -6.04
CA SER A 127 16.25 -8.54 -6.64
C SER A 127 15.64 -9.40 -7.76
N PHE A 128 16.35 -9.49 -8.89
CA PHE A 128 15.94 -10.32 -10.03
C PHE A 128 17.14 -10.94 -10.76
N ARG A 129 16.92 -12.11 -11.34
CA ARG A 129 17.91 -12.81 -12.15
C ARG A 129 18.17 -12.07 -13.45
N ALA A 130 19.44 -11.85 -13.76
CA ALA A 130 19.94 -11.23 -14.99
C ALA A 130 20.96 -12.17 -15.69
N ARG A 131 21.43 -11.78 -16.88
CA ARG A 131 22.41 -12.59 -17.64
C ARG A 131 23.73 -12.80 -16.89
N ASN A 132 24.15 -11.82 -16.09
CA ASN A 132 25.45 -11.80 -15.41
C ASN A 132 25.32 -11.98 -13.89
N GLY A 133 24.32 -12.73 -13.42
CA GLY A 133 24.04 -12.93 -12.00
C GLY A 133 22.71 -12.31 -11.56
N TYR A 134 22.69 -11.64 -10.41
CA TYR A 134 21.51 -10.97 -9.88
C TYR A 134 21.70 -9.45 -9.91
N ASN A 135 20.62 -8.74 -10.22
CA ASN A 135 20.59 -7.29 -10.20
C ASN A 135 19.43 -6.83 -9.33
N ASP A 136 19.60 -5.63 -8.78
CA ASP A 136 18.58 -4.97 -7.98
C ASP A 136 17.92 -3.83 -8.76
N ALA A 137 16.61 -3.71 -8.60
CA ALA A 137 15.82 -2.56 -9.05
C ALA A 137 15.39 -1.73 -7.85
N LEU A 138 15.77 -0.44 -7.87
CA LEU A 138 15.42 0.54 -6.86
C LEU A 138 14.05 1.15 -7.21
N MET A 139 12.99 0.50 -6.76
CA MET A 139 11.61 0.89 -7.04
C MET A 139 11.01 1.65 -5.85
N PRO A 140 10.69 2.96 -5.97
CA PRO A 140 10.18 3.74 -4.84
C PRO A 140 8.83 3.23 -4.33
N CYS A 141 7.97 2.74 -5.23
CA CYS A 141 6.69 2.15 -4.84
C CYS A 141 6.85 0.85 -4.03
N PHE A 142 7.93 0.10 -4.27
CA PHE A 142 8.28 -1.08 -3.48
C PHE A 142 8.80 -0.67 -2.10
N MET A 143 9.78 0.24 -2.05
CA MET A 143 10.34 0.76 -0.80
C MET A 143 9.24 1.34 0.10
N GLY A 144 8.36 2.20 -0.44
CA GLY A 144 7.29 2.81 0.35
C GLY A 144 6.29 1.79 0.90
N ASN A 145 5.97 0.74 0.13
CA ASN A 145 5.16 -0.37 0.63
C ASN A 145 5.88 -1.17 1.73
N MET A 146 7.19 -1.41 1.62
CA MET A 146 7.95 -2.14 2.65
C MET A 146 8.08 -1.33 3.94
N VAL A 147 8.43 -0.05 3.84
CA VAL A 147 8.47 0.86 4.99
C VAL A 147 7.11 0.88 5.67
N TRP A 148 6.02 1.13 4.92
CA TRP A 148 4.67 1.15 5.50
C TRP A 148 4.32 -0.19 6.17
N SER A 149 4.52 -1.31 5.48
CA SER A 149 4.10 -2.63 6.01
C SER A 149 4.86 -3.01 7.27
N LEU A 150 6.17 -2.76 7.30
CA LEU A 150 7.01 -3.08 8.46
C LEU A 150 6.72 -2.15 9.65
N CYS A 151 6.47 -0.86 9.42
CA CYS A 151 6.00 0.04 10.48
C CYS A 151 4.66 -0.42 11.07
N ILE A 152 3.68 -0.76 10.22
CA ILE A 152 2.38 -1.30 10.67
C ILE A 152 2.55 -2.59 11.48
N MET A 153 3.56 -3.40 11.16
CA MET A 153 3.88 -4.64 11.88
C MET A 153 4.76 -4.44 13.12
N GLY A 154 5.06 -3.19 13.53
CA GLY A 154 5.85 -2.90 14.72
C GLY A 154 7.37 -3.01 14.54
N TYR A 155 7.86 -2.99 13.30
CA TYR A 155 9.29 -3.02 12.95
C TYR A 155 9.83 -1.62 12.57
N GLY A 156 9.14 -0.55 12.96
CA GLY A 156 9.53 0.83 12.63
C GLY A 156 10.91 1.23 13.16
N ASP A 157 11.37 0.65 14.26
CA ASP A 157 12.67 1.00 14.86
C ASP A 157 13.85 0.29 14.18
N ARG A 158 13.59 -0.51 13.14
CA ARG A 158 14.64 -1.26 12.43
C ARG A 158 15.47 -0.36 11.52
N PRO A 159 16.82 -0.46 11.55
CA PRO A 159 17.70 0.33 10.69
C PRO A 159 17.37 0.20 9.19
N GLU A 160 17.02 -0.99 8.73
CA GLU A 160 16.66 -1.27 7.34
C GLU A 160 15.45 -0.44 6.88
N VAL A 161 14.48 -0.25 7.79
CA VAL A 161 13.27 0.55 7.55
C VAL A 161 13.61 2.04 7.53
N SER A 162 14.35 2.53 8.52
CA SER A 162 14.72 3.96 8.60
C SER A 162 15.63 4.38 7.46
N ASN A 163 16.60 3.55 7.08
CA ASN A 163 17.48 3.79 5.96
C ASN A 163 16.71 3.82 4.63
N SER A 164 15.75 2.90 4.44
CA SER A 164 14.92 2.88 3.23
C SER A 164 13.99 4.09 3.14
N PHE A 165 13.45 4.56 4.26
CA PHE A 165 12.67 5.80 4.30
C PHE A 165 13.55 7.03 3.98
N ARG A 166 14.72 7.14 4.61
CA ARG A 166 15.68 8.22 4.33
C ARG A 166 16.10 8.24 2.86
N PHE A 167 16.34 7.07 2.27
CA PHE A 167 16.63 6.94 0.85
C PHE A 167 15.51 7.50 -0.04
N LEU A 168 14.24 7.21 0.30
CA LEU A 168 13.10 7.78 -0.41
C LEU A 168 13.04 9.30 -0.26
N VAL A 169 13.22 9.82 0.96
CA VAL A 169 13.21 11.27 1.23
C VAL A 169 14.30 11.99 0.41
N GLU A 170 15.51 11.41 0.35
CA GLU A 170 16.66 12.02 -0.33
C GLU A 170 16.54 11.99 -1.86
N HIS A 171 15.99 10.90 -2.42
CA HIS A 171 16.05 10.66 -3.87
C HIS A 171 14.71 10.74 -4.60
N GLN A 172 13.60 10.93 -3.88
CA GLN A 172 12.30 11.10 -4.54
C GLN A 172 12.28 12.38 -5.39
N ARG A 173 11.76 12.24 -6.62
CA ARG A 173 11.55 13.35 -7.54
C ARG A 173 10.11 13.84 -7.48
N PHE A 174 9.93 15.08 -7.91
CA PHE A 174 8.64 15.79 -7.90
C PHE A 174 8.46 16.70 -9.14
N ASP A 175 9.25 16.49 -10.19
CA ASP A 175 9.08 17.25 -11.45
C ASP A 175 8.06 16.58 -12.38
N ASP A 176 7.39 17.40 -13.17
CA ASP A 176 6.44 16.95 -14.19
C ASP A 176 7.08 16.88 -15.59
N GLY A 177 8.26 16.22 -15.68
CA GLY A 177 9.00 16.01 -16.94
C GLY A 177 10.06 17.07 -17.29
N GLY A 178 10.24 18.07 -16.43
CA GLY A 178 11.25 19.12 -16.62
C GLY A 178 12.68 18.70 -16.25
N TRP A 179 12.85 17.62 -15.50
CA TRP A 179 14.17 17.22 -14.99
C TRP A 179 14.91 16.28 -15.93
N LYS A 180 16.22 16.53 -16.11
CA LYS A 180 17.11 15.67 -16.88
C LYS A 180 17.72 14.61 -15.96
N THR A 181 17.26 13.38 -16.08
CA THR A 181 17.77 12.27 -15.27
C THR A 181 19.26 12.03 -15.49
N PRO A 182 20.10 12.14 -14.45
CA PRO A 182 21.51 11.84 -14.54
C PRO A 182 21.70 10.34 -14.73
N ASN A 183 22.77 9.99 -15.42
CA ASN A 183 23.20 8.60 -15.53
C ASN A 183 24.19 8.28 -14.39
N ALA A 184 23.74 8.47 -13.15
CA ALA A 184 24.53 8.31 -11.94
C ALA A 184 23.63 7.83 -10.78
N TYR A 185 24.21 7.05 -9.86
CA TYR A 185 23.49 6.49 -8.72
C TYR A 185 22.68 7.56 -7.94
N PRO A 186 21.44 7.25 -7.52
CA PRO A 186 20.71 5.99 -7.72
C PRO A 186 20.00 5.87 -9.08
N TYR A 187 20.11 6.89 -9.93
CA TYR A 187 19.39 7.01 -11.19
C TYR A 187 20.10 6.32 -12.37
N ARG A 188 19.32 5.84 -13.35
CA ARG A 188 19.85 5.14 -14.55
C ARG A 188 19.53 5.87 -15.86
N GLY A 189 19.54 7.20 -15.81
CA GLY A 189 19.18 8.06 -16.93
C GLY A 189 17.75 7.80 -17.44
N ARG A 190 17.48 8.16 -18.70
CA ARG A 190 16.15 8.00 -19.33
C ARG A 190 15.65 6.56 -19.43
N ARG A 191 16.52 5.55 -19.26
CA ARG A 191 16.14 4.13 -19.31
C ARG A 191 15.55 3.62 -18.00
N ASP A 192 15.65 4.42 -16.94
CA ASP A 192 15.03 4.08 -15.67
C ASP A 192 13.50 4.08 -15.80
N ARG A 193 12.84 3.07 -15.25
CA ARG A 193 11.37 2.94 -15.31
C ARG A 193 10.66 3.75 -14.23
N CYS A 194 11.33 3.99 -13.11
CA CYS A 194 10.79 4.70 -11.95
C CYS A 194 11.36 6.12 -11.82
N TRP A 195 12.55 6.34 -12.36
CA TRP A 195 13.29 7.60 -12.28
C TRP A 195 13.65 8.16 -13.66
N GLY A 196 12.98 7.69 -14.72
CA GLY A 196 13.29 8.02 -16.12
C GLY A 196 12.81 9.40 -16.53
N ALA A 197 12.12 9.51 -17.67
CA ALA A 197 11.74 10.81 -18.22
C ALA A 197 10.83 11.65 -17.30
N HIS A 198 9.98 11.00 -16.49
CA HIS A 198 9.05 11.67 -15.59
C HIS A 198 9.18 11.11 -14.18
N THR A 199 8.76 11.89 -13.19
CA THR A 199 8.55 11.39 -11.83
C THR A 199 7.57 10.22 -11.85
N CYS A 200 7.95 9.08 -11.25
CA CYS A 200 7.00 7.98 -11.08
C CYS A 200 5.92 8.38 -10.07
N TYR A 201 4.70 8.54 -10.57
CA TYR A 201 3.54 8.89 -9.75
C TYR A 201 3.35 7.95 -8.56
N TRP A 202 3.43 6.64 -8.81
CA TRP A 202 3.31 5.62 -7.76
C TRP A 202 4.47 5.60 -6.78
N GLY A 203 5.63 6.16 -7.14
CA GLY A 203 6.70 6.39 -6.17
C GLY A 203 6.27 7.42 -5.12
N VAL A 204 5.73 8.54 -5.58
CA VAL A 204 5.26 9.63 -4.72
C VAL A 204 4.09 9.19 -3.84
N THR A 205 3.08 8.49 -4.39
CA THR A 205 1.94 8.04 -3.56
C THR A 205 2.34 7.02 -2.50
N LYS A 206 3.36 6.20 -2.77
CA LYS A 206 3.88 5.23 -1.80
C LYS A 206 4.82 5.84 -0.77
N LEU A 207 5.52 6.92 -1.10
CA LEU A 207 6.19 7.75 -0.10
C LEU A 207 5.16 8.37 0.85
N LEU A 208 4.08 8.96 0.33
CA LEU A 208 2.98 9.47 1.16
C LEU A 208 2.37 8.35 2.01
N LYS A 209 2.18 7.15 1.46
CA LYS A 209 1.69 6.00 2.22
C LYS A 209 2.64 5.66 3.38
N ALA A 210 3.94 5.53 3.14
CA ALA A 210 4.93 5.28 4.19
C ALA A 210 4.86 6.35 5.29
N MET A 211 4.78 7.62 4.90
CA MET A 211 4.64 8.77 5.81
C MET A 211 3.42 8.69 6.74
N THR A 212 2.38 7.91 6.42
CA THR A 212 1.24 7.72 7.33
C THR A 212 1.53 6.77 8.51
N ALA A 213 2.65 6.05 8.50
CA ALA A 213 2.94 4.99 9.45
C ALA A 213 4.32 5.09 10.13
N VAL A 214 5.22 5.95 9.64
CA VAL A 214 6.58 6.06 10.22
C VAL A 214 6.55 6.66 11.63
N PRO A 215 7.47 6.23 12.53
CA PRO A 215 7.54 6.78 13.88
C PRO A 215 8.00 8.25 13.89
N ASN A 216 7.85 8.90 15.06
CA ASN A 216 8.06 10.35 15.16
C ASN A 216 9.51 10.81 14.88
N ASP A 217 10.49 9.97 15.16
CA ASP A 217 11.92 10.24 14.96
C ASP A 217 12.33 10.26 13.47
N TYR A 218 11.47 9.82 12.55
CA TYR A 218 11.72 9.89 11.11
C TYR A 218 11.47 11.28 10.52
N TRP A 219 10.80 12.18 11.26
CA TRP A 219 10.39 13.49 10.76
C TRP A 219 11.49 14.55 10.91
N THR A 220 12.53 14.43 10.09
CA THR A 220 13.54 15.49 9.91
C THR A 220 13.02 16.62 9.03
N ASP A 221 13.76 17.73 8.94
CA ASP A 221 13.42 18.85 8.06
C ASP A 221 13.33 18.41 6.59
N GLU A 222 14.20 17.51 6.14
CA GLU A 222 14.16 16.93 4.80
C GLU A 222 12.90 16.07 4.59
N ALA A 223 12.49 15.30 5.60
CA ALA A 223 11.27 14.50 5.53
C ALA A 223 10.01 15.38 5.48
N LEU A 224 10.01 16.50 6.21
CA LEU A 224 8.93 17.50 6.16
C LEU A 224 8.88 18.22 4.80
N ASP A 225 10.01 18.58 4.21
CA ASP A 225 10.06 19.14 2.86
C ASP A 225 9.60 18.11 1.81
N ALA A 226 10.07 16.87 1.90
CA ALA A 226 9.63 15.79 1.02
C ALA A 226 8.13 15.53 1.13
N LYS A 227 7.54 15.61 2.34
CA LYS A 227 6.09 15.54 2.54
C LYS A 227 5.38 16.66 1.82
N ARG A 228 5.81 17.92 2.00
CA ARG A 228 5.24 19.09 1.33
C ARG A 228 5.26 18.92 -0.20
N ARG A 229 6.42 18.60 -0.76
CA ARG A 229 6.61 18.41 -2.21
C ARG A 229 5.81 17.22 -2.76
N SER A 230 5.68 16.15 -1.98
CA SER A 230 4.84 15.00 -2.35
C SER A 230 3.36 15.39 -2.45
N ILE A 231 2.86 16.16 -1.49
CA ILE A 231 1.49 16.67 -1.50
C ILE A 231 1.27 17.61 -2.70
N GLU A 232 2.16 18.60 -2.90
CA GLU A 232 2.08 19.52 -4.04
C GLU A 232 2.07 18.80 -5.38
N PHE A 233 2.93 17.79 -5.56
CA PHE A 233 2.99 16.99 -6.79
C PHE A 233 1.69 16.22 -7.05
N VAL A 234 1.09 15.61 -6.02
CA VAL A 234 -0.20 14.91 -6.15
C VAL A 234 -1.35 15.88 -6.42
N LEU A 235 -1.32 17.08 -5.83
CA LEU A 235 -2.31 18.13 -6.06
C LEU A 235 -2.23 18.74 -7.47
N LEU A 236 -1.01 18.87 -8.04
CA LEU A 236 -0.80 19.24 -9.44
C LEU A 236 -1.55 18.29 -10.40
N HIS A 237 -1.64 17.01 -10.02
CA HIS A 237 -2.36 15.96 -10.73
C HIS A 237 -3.82 15.81 -10.27
N ARG A 238 -4.34 16.73 -9.44
CA ARG A 238 -5.69 16.63 -8.86
C ARG A 238 -5.99 15.21 -8.36
N LEU A 239 -5.02 14.60 -7.68
CA LEU A 239 -4.98 13.23 -7.14
C LEU A 239 -4.96 12.09 -8.18
N ILE A 240 -5.79 12.11 -9.22
CA ILE A 240 -5.91 10.98 -10.16
C ILE A 240 -5.95 11.40 -11.63
N TRP A 241 -5.78 12.69 -11.92
CA TRP A 241 -5.95 13.30 -13.23
C TRP A 241 -4.61 13.82 -13.80
N SER A 242 -4.52 13.94 -15.11
CA SER A 242 -3.33 14.48 -15.76
C SER A 242 -3.21 15.97 -15.48
N SER A 243 -2.00 16.45 -15.19
CA SER A 243 -1.68 17.87 -15.08
C SER A 243 -1.86 18.60 -16.42
N HIS A 244 -1.52 17.93 -17.54
CA HIS A 244 -1.58 18.48 -18.90
C HIS A 244 -2.92 18.25 -19.62
N SER A 245 -3.74 17.33 -19.13
CA SER A 245 -5.03 16.99 -19.76
C SER A 245 -6.06 16.70 -18.65
N PRO A 246 -6.71 17.74 -18.10
CA PRO A 246 -7.54 17.63 -16.90
C PRO A 246 -8.58 16.52 -16.86
N ASP A 247 -9.19 16.19 -17.99
CA ASP A 247 -10.25 15.18 -18.07
C ASP A 247 -9.71 13.75 -18.29
N THR A 248 -8.38 13.59 -18.32
CA THR A 248 -7.73 12.29 -18.54
C THR A 248 -7.12 11.79 -17.23
N PRO A 249 -7.48 10.59 -16.75
CA PRO A 249 -6.85 10.02 -15.57
C PRO A 249 -5.40 9.64 -15.83
N ILE A 250 -4.55 9.67 -14.79
CA ILE A 250 -3.15 9.17 -14.81
C ILE A 250 -3.09 7.63 -14.87
N SER A 251 -3.72 7.09 -15.91
CA SER A 251 -3.84 5.68 -16.18
C SER A 251 -2.79 5.22 -17.19
N THR A 252 -2.37 3.97 -17.04
CA THR A 252 -1.50 3.28 -18.00
C THR A 252 -2.13 1.94 -18.35
N LYS A 253 -1.50 1.18 -19.26
CA LYS A 253 -1.91 -0.22 -19.52
C LYS A 253 -1.89 -1.10 -18.26
N ALA A 254 -1.08 -0.76 -17.24
CA ALA A 254 -0.91 -1.56 -16.03
C ALA A 254 -1.71 -1.04 -14.82
N THR A 255 -1.93 0.27 -14.75
CA THR A 255 -2.44 0.96 -13.56
C THR A 255 -3.61 1.86 -13.92
N ASN A 256 -4.66 1.84 -13.10
CA ASN A 256 -5.83 2.70 -13.30
C ASN A 256 -6.33 3.19 -11.92
N PRO A 257 -6.05 4.44 -11.52
CA PRO A 257 -6.48 4.95 -10.22
C PRO A 257 -7.98 5.19 -10.12
N THR A 258 -8.71 5.20 -11.24
CA THR A 258 -10.17 5.35 -11.23
C THR A 258 -10.86 4.06 -10.79
N GLY A 259 -10.21 2.90 -10.87
CA GLY A 259 -10.79 1.62 -10.47
C GLY A 259 -10.46 1.24 -9.03
N PHE A 260 -11.49 1.05 -8.19
CA PHE A 260 -11.32 0.67 -6.80
C PHE A 260 -10.80 -0.76 -6.68
N THR A 261 -9.65 -0.90 -6.03
CA THR A 261 -8.81 -2.08 -6.08
C THR A 261 -8.79 -2.82 -4.73
N ALA A 262 -8.88 -4.15 -4.77
CA ALA A 262 -8.83 -5.01 -3.57
C ALA A 262 -7.98 -6.28 -3.82
N PRO A 263 -6.87 -6.51 -3.06
CA PRO A 263 -6.15 -5.56 -2.20
C PRO A 263 -5.30 -4.56 -3.01
N LEU A 264 -4.75 -3.52 -2.37
CA LEU A 264 -3.82 -2.59 -3.02
C LEU A 264 -2.45 -3.23 -3.27
N THR A 265 -1.74 -2.76 -4.30
CA THR A 265 -0.43 -3.30 -4.70
C THR A 265 0.60 -2.19 -4.94
N TYR A 266 1.29 -2.21 -6.07
CA TYR A 266 2.33 -1.25 -6.44
C TYR A 266 1.77 0.11 -6.93
N TYR A 267 0.44 0.21 -7.08
CA TYR A 267 -0.26 1.47 -7.34
C TYR A 267 -1.42 1.63 -6.35
N ASP A 268 -1.90 2.86 -6.22
CA ASP A 268 -3.00 3.25 -5.35
C ASP A 268 -4.21 3.70 -6.18
N ASP A 269 -5.41 3.52 -5.63
CA ASP A 269 -6.64 4.09 -6.19
C ASP A 269 -7.00 5.41 -5.51
N ALA A 270 -8.02 6.10 -6.03
CA ALA A 270 -8.45 7.41 -5.53
C ALA A 270 -8.72 7.41 -4.01
N ILE A 271 -9.27 6.32 -3.48
CA ILE A 271 -9.61 6.19 -2.05
C ILE A 271 -8.34 6.25 -1.19
N GLU A 272 -7.32 5.46 -1.56
CA GLU A 272 -6.07 5.41 -0.81
C GLU A 272 -5.30 6.74 -0.93
N ILE A 273 -5.25 7.33 -2.12
CA ILE A 273 -4.55 8.61 -2.36
C ILE A 273 -5.19 9.72 -1.52
N ALA A 274 -6.51 9.86 -1.55
CA ALA A 274 -7.22 10.85 -0.74
C ALA A 274 -7.03 10.58 0.77
N SER A 275 -7.14 9.32 1.21
CA SER A 275 -6.94 8.94 2.62
C SER A 275 -5.55 9.32 3.13
N ASN A 276 -4.50 9.07 2.34
CA ASN A 276 -3.13 9.39 2.73
C ASN A 276 -2.92 10.91 2.82
N LEU A 277 -3.43 11.69 1.87
CA LEU A 277 -3.35 13.15 1.90
C LEU A 277 -4.05 13.74 3.14
N ILE A 278 -5.28 13.29 3.44
CA ILE A 278 -6.05 13.76 4.59
C ILE A 278 -5.34 13.39 5.89
N SER A 279 -4.85 12.15 6.00
CA SER A 279 -4.10 11.68 7.19
C SER A 279 -2.82 12.49 7.43
N LEU A 280 -2.22 13.01 6.37
CA LEU A 280 -1.05 13.86 6.42
C LEU A 280 -1.37 15.36 6.61
N GLY A 281 -2.65 15.71 6.79
CA GLY A 281 -3.11 17.05 7.09
C GLY A 281 -3.33 17.94 5.86
N ALA A 282 -3.32 17.39 4.65
CA ALA A 282 -3.58 18.16 3.44
C ALA A 282 -5.08 18.54 3.35
N ARG A 283 -5.36 19.78 2.97
CA ARG A 283 -6.69 20.30 2.66
C ARG A 283 -6.61 21.07 1.34
N HIS A 284 -7.46 20.70 0.38
CA HIS A 284 -7.47 21.30 -0.95
C HIS A 284 -8.76 20.93 -1.69
N GLU A 285 -9.29 21.83 -2.53
CA GLU A 285 -10.52 21.60 -3.32
C GLU A 285 -10.46 20.34 -4.19
N ALA A 286 -9.25 19.96 -4.64
CA ALA A 286 -9.02 18.76 -5.43
C ALA A 286 -9.24 17.47 -4.62
N ILE A 287 -8.96 17.50 -3.31
CA ILE A 287 -9.27 16.40 -2.39
C ILE A 287 -10.79 16.30 -2.25
N ASP A 288 -11.47 17.42 -1.99
CA ASP A 288 -12.93 17.48 -1.85
C ASP A 288 -13.63 16.97 -3.12
N SER A 289 -13.19 17.44 -4.29
CA SER A 289 -13.69 16.98 -5.60
C SER A 289 -13.47 15.47 -5.80
N THR A 290 -12.36 14.93 -5.31
CA THR A 290 -12.09 13.49 -5.39
C THR A 290 -12.96 12.69 -4.43
N ILE A 291 -13.27 13.22 -3.24
CA ILE A 291 -14.22 12.60 -2.31
C ILE A 291 -15.61 12.52 -2.95
N GLU A 292 -16.08 13.59 -3.60
CA GLU A 292 -17.36 13.57 -4.31
C GLU A 292 -17.36 12.56 -5.46
N TYR A 293 -16.28 12.53 -6.27
CA TYR A 293 -16.10 11.49 -7.30
C TYR A 293 -16.19 10.06 -6.73
N ILE A 294 -15.65 9.81 -5.54
CA ILE A 294 -15.75 8.52 -4.87
C ILE A 294 -17.19 8.27 -4.40
N LYS A 295 -17.86 9.27 -3.84
CA LYS A 295 -19.25 9.17 -3.36
C LYS A 295 -20.25 8.86 -4.47
N GLU A 296 -20.07 9.46 -5.64
CA GLU A 296 -20.91 9.21 -6.82
C GLU A 296 -20.88 7.76 -7.34
N LYS A 297 -19.84 7.00 -6.96
CA LYS A 297 -19.72 5.57 -7.33
C LYS A 297 -20.43 4.61 -6.39
N ALA A 298 -21.03 5.11 -5.31
CA ALA A 298 -21.82 4.27 -4.43
C ALA A 298 -23.04 3.72 -5.17
N ASP A 299 -23.45 2.50 -4.86
CA ASP A 299 -24.75 2.00 -5.29
C ASP A 299 -25.91 2.59 -4.45
N ALA A 300 -27.14 2.14 -4.74
CA ALA A 300 -28.33 2.58 -4.03
C ALA A 300 -28.31 2.29 -2.52
N ASN A 301 -27.48 1.35 -2.07
CA ASN A 301 -27.30 0.98 -0.66
C ASN A 301 -26.13 1.73 0.00
N GLY A 302 -25.47 2.65 -0.72
CA GLY A 302 -24.30 3.36 -0.19
C GLY A 302 -23.07 2.47 -0.09
N ARG A 303 -22.93 1.45 -0.95
CA ARG A 303 -21.81 0.50 -0.96
C ARG A 303 -21.03 0.59 -2.26
N TRP A 304 -19.81 0.07 -2.26
CA TRP A 304 -18.91 0.15 -3.41
C TRP A 304 -18.48 -1.22 -3.90
N GLN A 305 -18.31 -1.32 -5.21
CA GLN A 305 -17.82 -2.52 -5.87
C GLN A 305 -16.28 -2.55 -5.90
N ALA A 306 -15.72 -3.75 -6.03
CA ALA A 306 -14.31 -3.92 -6.38
C ALA A 306 -14.14 -3.95 -7.91
N ASP A 307 -13.75 -2.83 -8.51
CA ASP A 307 -13.50 -2.72 -9.96
C ASP A 307 -12.32 -3.59 -10.41
N LYS A 308 -11.34 -3.77 -9.51
CA LYS A 308 -10.12 -4.52 -9.80
C LYS A 308 -9.70 -5.41 -8.64
N THR A 309 -9.37 -6.64 -9.00
CA THR A 309 -8.70 -7.61 -8.13
C THR A 309 -7.42 -8.08 -8.81
N HIS A 310 -6.43 -8.43 -8.02
CA HIS A 310 -5.15 -8.94 -8.52
C HIS A 310 -5.11 -10.46 -8.46
N GLY A 311 -4.37 -11.08 -9.38
CA GLY A 311 -4.23 -12.53 -9.42
C GLY A 311 -3.01 -12.98 -10.23
N PRO A 312 -2.43 -14.14 -9.89
CA PRO A 312 -2.83 -15.01 -8.77
C PRO A 312 -2.29 -14.51 -7.41
N ILE A 313 -3.17 -14.40 -6.40
CA ILE A 313 -2.86 -14.17 -4.97
C ILE A 313 -3.29 -15.39 -4.16
N ASP A 314 -2.79 -15.54 -2.92
CA ASP A 314 -3.11 -16.71 -2.07
C ASP A 314 -4.63 -16.84 -1.80
N ALA A 315 -5.29 -15.72 -1.51
CA ALA A 315 -6.75 -15.65 -1.39
C ALA A 315 -7.28 -14.25 -1.75
N PRO A 316 -8.46 -14.14 -2.40
CA PRO A 316 -9.04 -12.86 -2.77
C PRO A 316 -9.58 -12.09 -1.56
N PHE A 317 -9.40 -10.77 -1.59
CA PHE A 317 -10.00 -9.81 -0.64
C PHE A 317 -11.40 -9.37 -1.07
N ALA A 318 -11.71 -9.50 -2.37
CA ALA A 318 -13.00 -9.18 -2.95
C ALA A 318 -13.18 -9.95 -4.26
N ARG A 319 -14.39 -9.91 -4.81
CA ARG A 319 -14.70 -10.41 -6.16
C ARG A 319 -14.85 -9.23 -7.11
N LYS A 320 -14.22 -9.31 -8.28
CA LYS A 320 -14.26 -8.23 -9.28
C LYS A 320 -15.69 -8.00 -9.75
N GLY A 321 -16.13 -6.74 -9.80
CA GLY A 321 -17.45 -6.33 -10.27
C GLY A 321 -18.60 -6.67 -9.31
N GLN A 322 -18.30 -6.98 -8.05
CA GLN A 322 -19.30 -7.22 -7.01
C GLN A 322 -19.12 -6.21 -5.87
N GLU A 323 -20.19 -5.98 -5.09
CA GLU A 323 -20.12 -5.25 -3.82
C GLU A 323 -18.97 -5.78 -2.96
N SER A 324 -18.22 -4.88 -2.35
CA SER A 324 -17.01 -5.20 -1.59
C SER A 324 -17.04 -4.50 -0.25
N LYS A 325 -17.15 -5.29 0.83
CA LYS A 325 -16.98 -4.81 2.21
C LYS A 325 -15.62 -4.15 2.39
N TRP A 326 -14.55 -4.72 1.82
CA TRP A 326 -13.22 -4.14 1.85
C TRP A 326 -13.14 -2.74 1.23
N VAL A 327 -13.67 -2.57 0.02
CA VAL A 327 -13.66 -1.25 -0.64
C VAL A 327 -14.53 -0.26 0.14
N THR A 328 -15.73 -0.69 0.53
CA THR A 328 -16.67 0.15 1.29
C THR A 328 -16.10 0.59 2.63
N TYR A 329 -15.42 -0.29 3.36
CA TYR A 329 -14.69 0.05 4.59
C TYR A 329 -13.63 1.13 4.33
N ARG A 330 -12.82 1.01 3.28
CA ARG A 330 -11.80 2.03 2.97
C ARG A 330 -12.44 3.38 2.67
N VAL A 331 -13.59 3.40 1.99
CA VAL A 331 -14.37 4.64 1.79
C VAL A 331 -14.89 5.19 3.12
N ALA A 332 -15.48 4.36 3.98
CA ALA A 332 -15.95 4.79 5.30
C ALA A 332 -14.81 5.38 6.16
N ARG A 333 -13.63 4.75 6.15
CA ARG A 333 -12.41 5.27 6.80
C ARG A 333 -11.99 6.61 6.21
N MET A 334 -11.98 6.76 4.89
CA MET A 334 -11.66 8.03 4.23
C MET A 334 -12.64 9.14 4.63
N LEU A 335 -13.95 8.85 4.59
CA LEU A 335 -14.99 9.82 4.97
C LEU A 335 -14.87 10.22 6.44
N LYS A 336 -14.52 9.27 7.33
CA LYS A 336 -14.23 9.60 8.73
C LYS A 336 -13.03 10.53 8.86
N LEU A 337 -11.92 10.24 8.18
CA LEU A 337 -10.73 11.09 8.20
C LEU A 337 -11.05 12.51 7.70
N ALA A 338 -11.97 12.64 6.74
CA ALA A 338 -12.47 13.92 6.24
C ALA A 338 -13.48 14.63 7.17
N GLY A 339 -13.95 13.98 8.25
CA GLY A 339 -15.02 14.49 9.10
C GLY A 339 -16.42 14.45 8.45
N MET A 340 -16.60 13.59 7.44
CA MET A 340 -17.79 13.50 6.58
C MET A 340 -18.60 12.21 6.77
N LEU A 341 -18.16 11.30 7.67
CA LEU A 341 -18.94 10.12 8.04
C LEU A 341 -20.01 10.51 9.07
N GLN A 342 -21.06 11.20 8.62
CA GLN A 342 -22.14 11.69 9.48
C GLN A 342 -23.22 10.65 9.76
#